data_AF-A0A3N9NDR8-F1
#
_entry.id   AF-A0A3N9NDR8-F1
#
_cell.length_a   1.000
_cell.length_b   1.000
_cell.length_c   1.000
_cell.angle_alpha   90.00
_cell.angle_beta   90.00
_cell.angle_gamma   90.00
#
_symmetry.space_group_name_H-M   'P 1'
#
loop_
_entity.id
_entity.type
_entity.pdbx_description
1 polymer ?
#
loop_
_entity_poly.entity_id
_entity_poly.type
_entity_poly.pdbx_seq_one_letter_code
_entity_poly.pdbx_strand_id
1 'polypeptide(L)'
;MKKFTISTVRILFLSSLLLSSAISRAATYYVSPAGSDGNPGTFSKPLLTLQKAADRAMAGDSVLVMKGTYAGFMIKDKSGRADGWIVFKPYGDQDVTIDIYKNPSSLWQGVHIDGSSYIEVNGFKITDSNPLYDSDDPDDFRTGLSHGAVKISMYGATPPSYIRIINNEMFRIGGGGILSDYESHHCEFINNSLHTIGLAKRGAGIYAGGDDHLIKGNVIRDAYGYGITVYSEGGPKPERNIVEDNICYSNGSLDYGVGDPVYNWGRTGDGIQISGGGRDHIVRNNIVYDNMNWGIRVSGRNCLIVNNTSYHNGYQGLYLYDDNNSTARNNISLENKGQDGYPGQMYIGAGNTSDHNSWDLAISDARFVDASRADFRLQQDSPAIDSGSGDRAPAWDIEGNVRPAGAAWDLGAHEFAGESSVAEIVDIRLKNIDQTDHLTAAIPGVWYDLELSFSGWDDISYANVWVNHSTNSEGTVANRGGRFFAASNYVMSYSISTDAIWACETEGSSQGVNVTGTLGLYIDDDAGEYRQNSAEQCACARFRWLDGARSGVWSFNAYIVKKNGQNTTLFSKEIELQSALADDTPPSKPQNVNVMFIKP
;
A
#
# COMPACT_ATOMS: atom_id res chain seq x y z
N MET A 1 49.53 24.09 72.79
CA MET A 1 48.06 23.94 72.91
C MET A 1 47.40 24.81 71.86
N LYS A 2 46.52 24.21 71.06
CA LYS A 2 46.04 24.70 69.76
C LYS A 2 45.10 25.91 69.91
N LYS A 3 45.35 27.00 69.15
CA LYS A 3 44.39 28.06 68.84
C LYS A 3 43.63 27.65 67.58
N PHE A 4 42.30 27.64 67.63
CA PHE A 4 41.45 27.36 66.47
C PHE A 4 41.09 28.67 65.74
N THR A 5 41.34 28.66 64.44
CA THR A 5 41.13 29.76 63.48
C THR A 5 39.68 29.75 62.98
N ILE A 6 39.04 30.92 62.95
CA ILE A 6 37.71 31.13 62.36
C ILE A 6 37.87 31.16 60.84
N SER A 7 37.21 30.23 60.15
CA SER A 7 37.20 30.12 58.68
C SER A 7 36.11 30.99 58.08
N THR A 8 36.50 31.82 57.12
CA THR A 8 35.67 32.67 56.28
C THR A 8 34.81 31.82 55.34
N VAL A 9 33.49 31.86 55.48
CA VAL A 9 32.56 31.25 54.52
C VAL A 9 32.49 32.14 53.28
N ARG A 10 33.12 31.70 52.18
CA ARG A 10 32.89 32.26 50.84
C ARG A 10 31.57 31.69 50.30
N ILE A 11 30.57 32.53 50.15
CA ILE A 11 29.34 32.23 49.40
C ILE A 11 29.72 32.22 47.92
N LEU A 12 29.87 31.03 47.33
CA LEU A 12 29.90 30.85 45.89
C LEU A 12 28.45 31.00 45.37
N PHE A 13 28.20 32.06 44.60
CA PHE A 13 27.03 32.16 43.74
C PHE A 13 27.17 31.11 42.63
N LEU A 14 26.59 29.93 42.83
CA LEU A 14 26.42 28.94 41.78
C LEU A 14 25.26 29.43 40.90
N SER A 15 25.56 30.14 39.81
CA SER A 15 24.58 30.42 38.76
C SER A 15 24.20 29.08 38.12
N SER A 16 23.06 28.53 38.52
CA SER A 16 22.46 27.37 37.86
C SER A 16 22.12 27.76 36.41
N LEU A 17 22.95 27.32 35.47
CA LEU A 17 22.62 27.33 34.06
C LEU A 17 21.48 26.32 33.88
N LEU A 18 20.24 26.78 33.96
CA LEU A 18 19.09 26.06 33.46
C LEU A 18 19.28 25.98 31.95
N LEU A 19 19.88 24.89 31.45
CA LEU A 19 19.69 24.49 30.07
C LEU A 19 18.20 24.15 29.95
N SER A 20 17.39 25.13 29.57
CA SER A 20 16.12 24.85 28.95
C SER A 20 16.46 24.10 27.67
N SER A 21 16.32 22.78 27.67
CA SER A 21 16.19 22.01 26.44
C SER A 21 14.95 22.55 25.74
N ALA A 22 15.13 23.54 24.86
CA ALA A 22 14.09 23.95 23.95
C ALA A 22 13.71 22.68 23.19
N ILE A 23 12.50 22.18 23.44
CA ILE A 23 11.91 21.13 22.63
C ILE A 23 11.77 21.77 21.25
N SER A 24 12.76 21.56 20.38
CA SER A 24 12.71 21.99 19.00
C SER A 24 11.57 21.21 18.37
N ARG A 25 10.44 21.89 18.13
CA ARG A 25 9.31 21.28 17.45
C ARG A 25 9.74 20.90 16.04
N ALA A 26 9.47 19.67 15.64
CA ALA A 26 9.61 19.22 14.25
C ALA A 26 9.05 20.25 13.29
N ALA A 27 9.86 20.69 12.33
CA ALA A 27 9.47 21.62 11.30
C ALA A 27 8.77 20.87 10.17
N THR A 28 7.88 21.58 9.47
CA THR A 28 7.26 21.11 8.23
C THR A 28 7.64 22.07 7.12
N TYR A 29 8.39 21.57 6.14
CA TYR A 29 8.77 22.30 4.95
C TYR A 29 7.82 21.94 3.80
N TYR A 30 7.35 22.95 3.08
CA TYR A 30 6.53 22.80 1.89
C TYR A 30 7.34 23.12 0.64
N VAL A 31 7.23 22.28 -0.39
CA VAL A 31 7.90 22.46 -1.68
C VAL A 31 6.85 22.57 -2.77
N SER A 32 6.98 23.53 -3.69
CA SER A 32 6.01 23.79 -4.76
C SER A 32 6.71 24.32 -6.01
N PRO A 33 6.26 24.01 -7.24
CA PRO A 33 6.85 24.58 -8.45
C PRO A 33 6.65 26.11 -8.55
N ALA A 34 5.68 26.66 -7.82
CA ALA A 34 5.44 28.10 -7.70
C ALA A 34 6.23 28.75 -6.53
N GLY A 35 7.07 27.98 -5.83
CA GLY A 35 7.84 28.42 -4.69
C GLY A 35 9.10 29.21 -5.04
N SER A 36 9.93 29.45 -4.03
CA SER A 36 11.27 30.04 -4.18
C SER A 36 12.20 29.47 -3.10
N ASP A 37 13.44 29.14 -3.43
CA ASP A 37 14.41 28.62 -2.46
C ASP A 37 14.91 29.68 -1.46
N GLY A 38 14.59 30.95 -1.71
CA GLY A 38 14.71 32.04 -0.75
C GLY A 38 13.59 32.09 0.31
N ASN A 39 12.49 31.37 0.09
CA ASN A 39 11.37 31.33 1.03
C ASN A 39 11.70 30.54 2.31
N PRO A 40 10.96 30.74 3.41
CA PRO A 40 11.13 29.96 4.64
C PRO A 40 10.70 28.49 4.49
N GLY A 41 9.92 28.13 3.48
CA GLY A 41 9.37 26.78 3.31
C GLY A 41 8.09 26.54 4.10
N THR A 42 7.37 27.58 4.48
CA THR A 42 6.01 27.48 5.05
C THR A 42 4.98 27.22 3.96
N PHE A 43 3.78 26.74 4.30
CA PHE A 43 2.70 26.49 3.33
C PHE A 43 2.43 27.68 2.40
N SER A 44 2.35 28.91 2.94
CA SER A 44 2.08 30.13 2.16
C SER A 44 3.30 30.69 1.41
N LYS A 45 4.50 30.20 1.72
CA LYS A 45 5.78 30.59 1.09
C LYS A 45 6.65 29.33 0.96
N PRO A 46 6.31 28.42 0.04
CA PRO A 46 7.01 27.15 -0.11
C PRO A 46 8.39 27.33 -0.74
N LEU A 47 9.29 26.38 -0.49
CA LEU A 47 10.54 26.21 -1.23
C LEU A 47 10.25 25.81 -2.69
N LEU A 48 11.21 26.03 -3.58
CA LEU A 48 11.08 25.66 -4.99
C LEU A 48 11.56 24.23 -5.22
N THR A 49 12.70 23.85 -4.63
CA THR A 49 13.39 22.59 -4.95
C THR A 49 13.37 21.59 -3.80
N LEU A 50 13.38 20.29 -4.15
CA LEU A 50 13.57 19.20 -3.20
C LEU A 50 14.94 19.28 -2.54
N GLN A 51 16.00 19.62 -3.30
CA GLN A 51 17.35 19.77 -2.75
C GLN A 51 17.38 20.85 -1.65
N LYS A 52 16.74 22.01 -1.85
CA LYS A 52 16.74 23.04 -0.80
C LYS A 52 16.03 22.58 0.47
N ALA A 53 14.98 21.77 0.34
CA ALA A 53 14.31 21.17 1.48
C ALA A 53 15.21 20.15 2.18
N ALA A 54 15.90 19.27 1.43
CA ALA A 54 16.86 18.32 1.97
C ALA A 54 18.03 19.01 2.70
N ASP A 55 18.52 20.14 2.19
CA ASP A 55 19.55 20.94 2.84
C ASP A 55 19.10 21.52 4.18
N ARG A 56 17.80 21.82 4.35
CA ARG A 56 17.25 22.43 5.57
C ARG A 56 16.73 21.42 6.58
N ALA A 57 16.15 20.32 6.12
CA ALA A 57 15.53 19.33 6.98
C ALA A 57 16.54 18.81 8.01
N MET A 58 16.08 18.65 9.24
CA MET A 58 16.80 18.09 10.37
C MET A 58 15.96 16.94 10.96
N ALA A 59 16.58 16.14 11.83
CA ALA A 59 15.89 15.02 12.48
C ALA A 59 14.55 15.42 13.13
N GLY A 60 13.48 14.73 12.74
CA GLY A 60 12.10 14.96 13.13
C GLY A 60 11.29 15.75 12.10
N ASP A 61 11.93 16.42 11.15
CA ASP A 61 11.25 17.28 10.19
C ASP A 61 10.55 16.49 9.07
N SER A 62 9.51 17.09 8.51
CA SER A 62 8.82 16.58 7.32
C SER A 62 8.91 17.57 6.15
N VAL A 63 9.15 17.06 4.96
CA VAL A 63 9.10 17.77 3.68
C VAL A 63 7.86 17.30 2.93
N LEU A 64 6.85 18.18 2.84
CA LEU A 64 5.60 17.96 2.13
C LEU A 64 5.66 18.62 0.75
N VAL A 65 5.52 17.81 -0.30
CA VAL A 65 5.75 18.26 -1.67
C VAL A 65 4.41 18.40 -2.39
N MET A 66 4.12 19.58 -2.90
CA MET A 66 2.90 19.83 -3.67
C MET A 66 3.02 19.26 -5.09
N LYS A 67 1.89 19.04 -5.75
CA LYS A 67 1.78 18.53 -7.11
C LYS A 67 2.75 19.24 -8.06
N GLY A 68 3.53 18.45 -8.79
CA GLY A 68 4.50 18.96 -9.75
C GLY A 68 5.53 17.92 -10.17
N THR A 69 6.41 18.34 -11.08
CA THR A 69 7.57 17.57 -11.52
C THR A 69 8.85 18.26 -11.08
N TYR A 70 9.71 17.54 -10.39
CA TYR A 70 10.91 18.07 -9.75
C TYR A 70 12.16 17.33 -10.21
N ALA A 71 13.29 18.02 -10.25
CA ALA A 71 14.57 17.34 -10.20
C ALA A 71 14.73 16.60 -8.86
N GLY A 72 15.54 15.55 -8.86
CA GLY A 72 15.90 14.77 -7.69
C GLY A 72 16.67 15.54 -6.63
N PHE A 73 17.01 14.84 -5.54
CA PHE A 73 17.76 15.41 -4.43
C PHE A 73 18.72 14.41 -3.78
N MET A 74 19.71 14.94 -3.09
CA MET A 74 20.64 14.22 -2.25
C MET A 74 20.50 14.67 -0.80
N ILE A 75 20.40 13.71 0.12
CA ILE A 75 20.66 13.91 1.54
C ILE A 75 21.99 13.25 1.88
N LYS A 76 22.92 14.05 2.39
CA LYS A 76 24.30 13.64 2.57
C LYS A 76 24.77 13.98 3.97
N ASP A 77 25.36 12.99 4.64
CA ASP A 77 25.91 13.10 6.00
C ASP A 77 24.93 13.77 6.98
N LYS A 78 23.64 13.43 6.84
CA LYS A 78 22.58 14.04 7.63
C LYS A 78 21.52 13.02 7.96
N SER A 79 21.42 12.70 9.24
CA SER A 79 20.53 11.66 9.74
C SER A 79 19.35 12.22 10.54
N GLY A 80 18.24 11.49 10.49
CA GLY A 80 17.19 11.55 11.49
C GLY A 80 17.63 10.91 12.81
N ARG A 81 16.64 10.57 13.63
CA ARG A 81 16.77 9.80 14.88
C ARG A 81 15.67 8.75 14.93
N ALA A 82 15.84 7.72 15.77
CA ALA A 82 14.84 6.66 15.95
C ALA A 82 13.45 7.19 16.34
N ASP A 83 13.40 8.31 17.08
CA ASP A 83 12.20 9.02 17.51
C ASP A 83 11.84 10.24 16.64
N GLY A 84 12.58 10.48 15.55
CA GLY A 84 12.46 11.66 14.71
C GLY A 84 13.11 11.47 13.35
N TRP A 85 12.42 10.77 12.47
CA TRP A 85 12.85 10.55 11.09
C TRP A 85 12.81 11.85 10.29
N ILE A 86 13.63 11.94 9.24
CA ILE A 86 13.46 12.96 8.20
C ILE A 86 12.57 12.36 7.13
N VAL A 87 11.39 12.94 6.93
CA VAL A 87 10.36 12.37 6.04
C VAL A 87 10.16 13.23 4.80
N PHE A 88 10.25 12.64 3.62
CA PHE A 88 9.88 13.25 2.35
C PHE A 88 8.63 12.55 1.81
N LYS A 89 7.57 13.32 1.52
CA LYS A 89 6.34 12.78 0.92
C LYS A 89 5.50 13.84 0.19
N PRO A 90 4.58 13.44 -0.71
CA PRO A 90 3.57 14.35 -1.23
C PRO A 90 2.71 15.01 -0.16
N TYR A 91 2.17 16.19 -0.49
CA TYR A 91 1.21 16.90 0.33
C TYR A 91 -0.20 16.35 0.08
N GLY A 92 -0.73 15.58 1.04
CA GLY A 92 -1.98 14.83 0.86
C GLY A 92 -1.80 13.73 -0.20
N ASP A 93 -2.84 13.46 -0.98
CA ASP A 93 -2.84 12.42 -2.02
C ASP A 93 -2.42 12.95 -3.40
N GLN A 94 -1.60 14.01 -3.42
CA GLN A 94 -1.21 14.66 -4.66
C GLN A 94 -0.14 13.86 -5.42
N ASP A 95 -0.29 13.79 -6.74
CA ASP A 95 0.74 13.24 -7.63
C ASP A 95 1.98 14.13 -7.68
N VAL A 96 3.11 13.61 -7.20
CA VAL A 96 4.42 14.27 -7.31
C VAL A 96 5.39 13.38 -8.06
N THR A 97 6.00 13.93 -9.10
CA THR A 97 6.98 13.23 -9.93
C THR A 97 8.38 13.78 -9.68
N ILE A 98 9.32 12.90 -9.36
CA ILE A 98 10.76 13.16 -9.43
C ILE A 98 11.23 12.68 -10.80
N ASP A 99 11.69 13.60 -11.63
CA ASP A 99 12.16 13.33 -12.98
C ASP A 99 13.68 13.52 -13.06
N ILE A 100 14.38 12.41 -13.14
CA ILE A 100 15.84 12.32 -13.05
C ILE A 100 16.49 12.97 -14.26
N TYR A 101 15.80 13.05 -15.41
CA TYR A 101 16.29 13.73 -16.59
C TYR A 101 16.49 15.25 -16.36
N LYS A 102 15.77 15.82 -15.39
CA LYS A 102 15.89 17.23 -14.99
C LYS A 102 17.01 17.47 -14.00
N ASN A 103 17.74 16.43 -13.58
CA ASN A 103 18.81 16.57 -12.62
C ASN A 103 19.96 17.43 -13.16
N PRO A 104 20.66 18.16 -12.30
CA PRO A 104 21.98 18.67 -12.64
C PRO A 104 22.94 17.49 -12.86
N SER A 105 23.97 17.69 -13.69
CA SER A 105 24.96 16.65 -14.03
C SER A 105 25.72 16.05 -12.83
N SER A 106 25.70 16.73 -11.68
CA SER A 106 26.28 16.25 -10.42
C SER A 106 25.40 15.25 -9.66
N LEU A 107 24.14 15.06 -10.04
CA LEU A 107 23.18 14.19 -9.35
C LEU A 107 22.61 13.14 -10.30
N TRP A 108 23.08 11.90 -10.15
CA TRP A 108 22.75 10.82 -11.07
C TRP A 108 21.49 10.03 -10.68
N GLN A 109 20.91 10.34 -9.51
CA GLN A 109 19.84 9.56 -8.90
C GLN A 109 18.63 10.45 -8.65
N GLY A 110 17.42 9.90 -8.73
CA GLY A 110 16.21 10.62 -8.32
C GLY A 110 16.25 10.97 -6.83
N VAL A 111 16.63 10.00 -6.01
CA VAL A 111 16.86 10.17 -4.58
C VAL A 111 18.19 9.53 -4.21
N HIS A 112 19.11 10.32 -3.64
CA HIS A 112 20.39 9.84 -3.17
C HIS A 112 20.53 10.04 -1.66
N ILE A 113 20.60 8.96 -0.91
CA ILE A 113 20.83 8.96 0.54
C ILE A 113 22.28 8.50 0.76
N ASP A 114 23.16 9.43 1.10
CA ASP A 114 24.60 9.23 1.18
C ASP A 114 25.09 9.35 2.64
N GLY A 115 25.51 8.24 3.24
CA GLY A 115 25.97 8.12 4.63
C GLY A 115 24.98 8.67 5.67
N SER A 116 23.68 8.49 5.41
CA SER A 116 22.60 9.06 6.22
C SER A 116 21.70 7.95 6.76
N SER A 117 21.03 8.20 7.89
CA SER A 117 20.15 7.23 8.56
C SER A 117 18.84 7.85 9.02
N TYR A 118 17.82 7.03 9.30
CA TYR A 118 16.47 7.47 9.73
C TYR A 118 15.81 8.43 8.73
N ILE A 119 15.81 8.02 7.46
CA ILE A 119 15.24 8.77 6.34
C ILE A 119 14.05 7.99 5.78
N GLU A 120 12.93 8.66 5.55
CA GLU A 120 11.76 8.09 4.88
C GLU A 120 11.47 8.83 3.57
N VAL A 121 11.28 8.06 2.50
CA VAL A 121 10.86 8.53 1.17
C VAL A 121 9.58 7.79 0.81
N ASN A 122 8.47 8.51 0.79
CA ASN A 122 7.14 7.90 0.78
C ASN A 122 6.22 8.51 -0.27
N GLY A 123 5.72 7.68 -1.20
CA GLY A 123 4.61 8.05 -2.08
C GLY A 123 4.96 8.83 -3.35
N PHE A 124 6.22 8.86 -3.78
CA PHE A 124 6.61 9.55 -5.01
C PHE A 124 6.49 8.69 -6.25
N LYS A 125 6.20 9.33 -7.38
CA LYS A 125 6.50 8.81 -8.72
C LYS A 125 7.93 9.19 -9.08
N ILE A 126 8.77 8.27 -9.52
CA ILE A 126 10.17 8.51 -9.91
C ILE A 126 10.39 7.97 -11.31
N THR A 127 10.88 8.81 -12.22
CA THR A 127 11.08 8.46 -13.64
C THR A 127 12.33 9.11 -14.21
N ASP A 128 12.79 8.61 -15.35
CA ASP A 128 13.75 9.31 -16.19
C ASP A 128 13.10 9.61 -17.56
N SER A 129 12.78 10.88 -17.82
CA SER A 129 12.11 11.30 -19.05
C SER A 129 13.05 11.39 -20.26
N ASN A 130 14.22 10.74 -20.23
CA ASN A 130 15.17 10.75 -21.34
C ASN A 130 14.49 10.22 -22.63
N PRO A 131 14.41 11.03 -23.70
CA PRO A 131 13.70 10.64 -24.92
C PRO A 131 14.34 9.46 -25.65
N LEU A 132 15.60 9.13 -25.38
CA LEU A 132 16.25 7.95 -25.97
C LEU A 132 15.58 6.64 -25.54
N TYR A 133 14.86 6.65 -24.41
CA TYR A 133 14.12 5.48 -23.94
C TYR A 133 12.82 5.22 -24.69
N ASP A 134 12.41 6.17 -25.54
CA ASP A 134 11.28 6.03 -26.46
C ASP A 134 11.72 5.61 -27.87
N SER A 135 13.02 5.41 -28.11
CA SER A 135 13.51 4.97 -29.41
C SER A 135 13.15 3.51 -29.66
N ASP A 136 12.68 3.22 -30.87
CA ASP A 136 12.51 1.85 -31.37
C ASP A 136 13.87 1.19 -31.68
N ASP A 137 14.97 1.97 -31.73
CA ASP A 137 16.33 1.46 -31.93
C ASP A 137 16.96 1.04 -30.59
N PRO A 138 17.30 -0.25 -30.43
CA PRO A 138 17.92 -0.72 -29.21
C PRO A 138 19.31 -0.19 -28.91
N ASP A 139 20.01 0.37 -29.89
CA ASP A 139 21.31 1.01 -29.66
C ASP A 139 21.15 2.44 -29.09
N ASP A 140 20.04 3.13 -29.37
CA ASP A 140 19.82 4.49 -28.90
C ASP A 140 19.67 4.55 -27.37
N PHE A 141 18.83 3.69 -26.77
CA PHE A 141 18.66 3.70 -25.32
C PHE A 141 19.92 3.24 -24.58
N ARG A 142 20.77 2.39 -25.17
CA ARG A 142 22.07 1.95 -24.58
C ARG A 142 23.06 3.10 -24.43
N THR A 143 22.92 4.15 -25.24
CA THR A 143 23.68 5.40 -25.08
C THR A 143 23.05 6.38 -24.07
N GLY A 144 21.87 6.05 -23.55
CA GLY A 144 21.19 6.80 -22.51
C GLY A 144 21.93 6.81 -21.17
N LEU A 145 21.47 7.68 -20.27
CA LEU A 145 22.10 7.88 -18.96
C LEU A 145 21.71 6.74 -18.01
N SER A 146 22.68 6.06 -17.40
CA SER A 146 22.40 4.98 -16.44
C SER A 146 21.98 5.49 -15.04
N HIS A 147 21.08 6.47 -15.03
CA HIS A 147 20.52 7.07 -13.82
C HIS A 147 19.65 6.08 -13.06
N GLY A 148 19.78 6.00 -11.73
CA GLY A 148 18.94 5.15 -10.89
C GLY A 148 17.85 5.94 -10.17
N ALA A 149 16.79 5.25 -9.73
CA ALA A 149 15.70 5.91 -9.04
C ALA A 149 16.12 6.29 -7.61
N VAL A 150 16.59 5.31 -6.82
CA VAL A 150 17.02 5.49 -5.44
C VAL A 150 18.38 4.84 -5.22
N LYS A 151 19.33 5.62 -4.69
CA LYS A 151 20.62 5.12 -4.23
C LYS A 151 20.79 5.37 -2.74
N ILE A 152 21.13 4.31 -2.01
CA ILE A 152 21.58 4.32 -0.62
C ILE A 152 23.05 3.94 -0.62
N SER A 153 23.93 4.89 -0.28
CA SER A 153 25.38 4.69 -0.34
C SER A 153 26.09 5.07 0.94
N MET A 154 27.28 4.51 1.12
CA MET A 154 28.20 4.94 2.16
C MET A 154 28.78 6.32 1.85
N TYR A 155 28.97 7.14 2.88
CA TYR A 155 29.80 8.32 2.82
C TYR A 155 31.01 8.17 3.75
N GLY A 156 32.20 8.02 3.18
CA GLY A 156 33.39 7.69 3.96
C GLY A 156 33.24 6.34 4.67
N ALA A 157 33.37 6.33 6.00
CA ALA A 157 33.21 5.14 6.84
C ALA A 157 31.83 5.06 7.54
N THR A 158 30.86 5.91 7.14
CA THR A 158 29.52 5.95 7.74
C THR A 158 28.56 5.08 6.92
N PRO A 159 28.15 3.90 7.44
CA PRO A 159 27.16 3.07 6.76
C PRO A 159 25.76 3.70 6.86
N PRO A 160 24.99 3.73 5.77
CA PRO A 160 23.60 4.19 5.82
C PRO A 160 22.69 3.12 6.45
N SER A 161 21.78 3.52 7.32
CA SER A 161 20.92 2.56 8.03
C SER A 161 19.55 3.12 8.41
N TYR A 162 18.58 2.25 8.71
CA TYR A 162 17.23 2.69 9.11
C TYR A 162 16.60 3.63 8.06
N ILE A 163 16.58 3.19 6.80
CA ILE A 163 16.02 3.96 5.68
C ILE A 163 14.75 3.28 5.21
N ARG A 164 13.69 4.07 4.98
CA ARG A 164 12.40 3.62 4.45
C ARG A 164 12.19 4.17 3.06
N ILE A 165 12.07 3.28 2.09
CA ILE A 165 11.61 3.60 0.74
C ILE A 165 10.26 2.91 0.57
N ILE A 166 9.18 3.68 0.65
CA ILE A 166 7.84 3.12 0.80
C ILE A 166 6.80 3.73 -0.16
N ASN A 167 5.88 2.91 -0.67
CA ASN A 167 4.75 3.33 -1.51
C ASN A 167 5.15 4.15 -2.76
N ASN A 168 6.38 4.01 -3.25
CA ASN A 168 6.83 4.77 -4.42
C ASN A 168 6.52 3.98 -5.70
N GLU A 169 6.26 4.69 -6.78
CA GLU A 169 6.25 4.14 -8.13
C GLU A 169 7.53 4.57 -8.84
N MET A 170 8.31 3.61 -9.36
CA MET A 170 9.53 3.86 -10.10
C MET A 170 9.40 3.27 -11.48
N PHE A 171 9.54 4.09 -12.52
CA PHE A 171 9.30 3.64 -13.88
C PHE A 171 10.20 4.30 -14.91
N ARG A 172 10.45 3.60 -16.01
CA ARG A 172 11.30 4.09 -17.11
C ARG A 172 12.65 4.62 -16.62
N ILE A 173 13.39 3.77 -15.93
CA ILE A 173 14.68 4.13 -15.32
C ILE A 173 15.81 3.56 -16.17
N GLY A 174 16.80 4.40 -16.51
CA GLY A 174 17.96 3.96 -17.30
C GLY A 174 18.88 2.98 -16.57
N GLY A 175 19.04 3.15 -15.25
CA GLY A 175 19.80 2.29 -14.34
C GLY A 175 18.90 1.45 -13.42
N GLY A 176 19.36 1.16 -12.20
CA GLY A 176 18.61 0.37 -11.22
C GLY A 176 17.48 1.15 -10.53
N GLY A 177 16.49 0.43 -9.99
CA GLY A 177 15.40 1.02 -9.23
C GLY A 177 15.88 1.47 -7.84
N ILE A 178 15.90 0.55 -6.88
CA ILE A 178 16.47 0.78 -5.55
C ILE A 178 17.83 0.07 -5.47
N LEU A 179 18.87 0.82 -5.13
CA LEU A 179 20.23 0.30 -4.98
C LEU A 179 20.74 0.64 -3.58
N SER A 180 20.99 -0.36 -2.74
CA SER A 180 21.73 -0.17 -1.48
C SER A 180 23.14 -0.75 -1.59
N ASP A 181 24.12 0.01 -1.11
CA ASP A 181 25.51 -0.44 -1.04
C ASP A 181 25.74 -1.48 0.05
N TYR A 182 26.88 -2.15 -0.06
CA TYR A 182 27.41 -2.99 1.00
C TYR A 182 27.58 -2.20 2.30
N GLU A 183 27.42 -2.87 3.45
CA GLU A 183 27.36 -2.29 4.80
C GLU A 183 26.15 -1.43 5.14
N SER A 184 25.27 -1.12 4.18
CA SER A 184 23.95 -0.60 4.56
C SER A 184 23.23 -1.62 5.45
N HIS A 185 22.41 -1.19 6.40
CA HIS A 185 21.68 -2.14 7.23
C HIS A 185 20.33 -1.63 7.76
N HIS A 186 19.42 -2.56 8.08
CA HIS A 186 18.11 -2.22 8.66
C HIS A 186 17.29 -1.27 7.77
N CYS A 187 17.39 -1.44 6.45
CA CYS A 187 16.60 -0.69 5.48
C CYS A 187 15.29 -1.42 5.16
N GLU A 188 14.24 -0.66 4.93
CA GLU A 188 12.89 -1.14 4.64
C GLU A 188 12.47 -0.65 3.25
N PHE A 189 12.27 -1.59 2.32
CA PHE A 189 11.76 -1.32 0.97
C PHE A 189 10.36 -1.93 0.88
N ILE A 190 9.33 -1.11 1.06
CA ILE A 190 7.95 -1.60 1.31
C ILE A 190 6.95 -1.04 0.31
N ASN A 191 6.12 -1.90 -0.28
CA ASN A 191 4.99 -1.50 -1.13
C ASN A 191 5.36 -0.60 -2.32
N ASN A 192 6.57 -0.75 -2.87
CA ASN A 192 6.95 0.01 -4.06
C ASN A 192 6.52 -0.75 -5.33
N SER A 193 6.14 0.00 -6.36
CA SER A 193 5.93 -0.52 -7.71
C SER A 193 7.10 -0.12 -8.59
N LEU A 194 7.82 -1.10 -9.14
CA LEU A 194 8.97 -0.88 -10.00
C LEU A 194 8.70 -1.54 -11.35
N HIS A 195 8.70 -0.76 -12.43
CA HIS A 195 8.45 -1.28 -13.77
C HIS A 195 9.28 -0.60 -14.85
N THR A 196 9.75 -1.36 -15.85
CA THR A 196 10.57 -0.80 -16.94
C THR A 196 11.87 -0.18 -16.38
N ILE A 197 12.68 -1.03 -15.76
CA ILE A 197 13.92 -0.63 -15.05
C ILE A 197 15.15 -1.16 -15.80
N GLY A 198 16.23 -0.37 -15.84
CA GLY A 198 17.49 -0.76 -16.47
C GLY A 198 17.48 -0.61 -17.99
N LEU A 199 16.84 0.43 -18.52
CA LEU A 199 16.71 0.64 -19.96
C LEU A 199 18.03 0.93 -20.67
N ALA A 200 18.92 1.71 -20.04
CA ALA A 200 20.20 2.08 -20.65
C ALA A 200 21.30 1.05 -20.35
N LYS A 201 21.29 0.50 -19.14
CA LYS A 201 22.20 -0.56 -18.71
C LYS A 201 21.48 -1.53 -17.80
N ARG A 202 22.00 -2.76 -17.78
CA ARG A 202 21.55 -3.82 -16.87
C ARG A 202 21.33 -3.30 -15.46
N GLY A 203 20.07 -3.31 -15.03
CA GLY A 203 19.62 -2.87 -13.71
C GLY A 203 18.72 -3.92 -13.08
N ALA A 204 18.80 -4.04 -11.75
CA ALA A 204 17.79 -4.74 -10.98
C ALA A 204 16.68 -3.77 -10.59
N GLY A 205 15.46 -4.28 -10.38
CA GLY A 205 14.42 -3.52 -9.69
C GLY A 205 14.92 -3.10 -8.31
N ILE A 206 15.25 -4.09 -7.48
CA ILE A 206 15.85 -3.86 -6.16
C ILE A 206 17.19 -4.61 -6.08
N TYR A 207 18.26 -3.88 -5.79
CA TYR A 207 19.57 -4.42 -5.46
C TYR A 207 19.88 -4.09 -4.00
N ALA A 208 19.81 -5.09 -3.14
CA ALA A 208 20.07 -5.00 -1.71
C ALA A 208 21.48 -5.50 -1.38
N GLY A 209 22.42 -4.57 -1.18
CA GLY A 209 23.82 -4.88 -0.89
C GLY A 209 24.15 -5.08 0.59
N GLY A 210 23.22 -4.73 1.47
CA GLY A 210 23.43 -4.68 2.91
C GLY A 210 22.81 -5.81 3.72
N ASP A 211 22.81 -5.63 5.03
CA ASP A 211 22.31 -6.61 6.01
C ASP A 211 20.96 -6.20 6.60
N ASP A 212 20.24 -7.19 7.15
CA ASP A 212 19.06 -6.94 7.98
C ASP A 212 17.98 -6.07 7.29
N HIS A 213 17.92 -6.09 5.95
CA HIS A 213 16.90 -5.38 5.19
C HIS A 213 15.58 -6.15 5.20
N LEU A 214 14.48 -5.40 5.19
CA LEU A 214 13.14 -5.89 4.91
C LEU A 214 12.72 -5.43 3.52
N ILE A 215 12.48 -6.37 2.62
CA ILE A 215 11.98 -6.13 1.27
C ILE A 215 10.58 -6.75 1.20
N LYS A 216 9.55 -5.92 1.35
CA LYS A 216 8.17 -6.38 1.58
C LYS A 216 7.15 -5.78 0.61
N GLY A 217 6.22 -6.59 0.10
CA GLY A 217 5.01 -6.05 -0.55
C GLY A 217 5.28 -5.33 -1.88
N ASN A 218 6.47 -5.46 -2.45
CA ASN A 218 6.82 -4.73 -3.68
C ASN A 218 6.32 -5.50 -4.90
N VAL A 219 5.95 -4.77 -5.94
CA VAL A 219 5.65 -5.32 -7.26
C VAL A 219 6.76 -4.90 -8.22
N ILE A 220 7.53 -5.87 -8.72
CA ILE A 220 8.66 -5.62 -9.61
C ILE A 220 8.46 -6.38 -10.93
N ARG A 221 8.40 -5.62 -12.02
CA ARG A 221 8.24 -6.19 -13.36
C ARG A 221 9.08 -5.50 -14.42
N ASP A 222 9.31 -6.19 -15.52
CA ASP A 222 9.93 -5.62 -16.71
C ASP A 222 11.27 -4.93 -16.40
N ALA A 223 12.01 -5.43 -15.39
CA ALA A 223 13.40 -5.04 -15.20
C ALA A 223 14.25 -5.75 -16.24
N TYR A 224 15.24 -5.05 -16.82
CA TYR A 224 16.17 -5.67 -17.77
C TYR A 224 16.97 -6.80 -17.13
N GLY A 225 17.38 -6.61 -15.87
CA GLY A 225 18.09 -7.63 -15.11
C GLY A 225 17.14 -8.38 -14.19
N TYR A 226 17.45 -8.33 -12.91
CA TYR A 226 16.72 -9.08 -11.89
C TYR A 226 15.54 -8.30 -11.32
N GLY A 227 14.52 -8.99 -10.82
CA GLY A 227 13.47 -8.35 -10.03
C GLY A 227 14.06 -7.84 -8.70
N ILE A 228 14.34 -8.76 -7.79
CA ILE A 228 15.04 -8.50 -6.52
C ILE A 228 16.37 -9.26 -6.52
N THR A 229 17.44 -8.58 -6.12
CA THR A 229 18.76 -9.21 -5.91
C THR A 229 19.34 -8.78 -4.58
N VAL A 230 19.61 -9.75 -3.73
CA VAL A 230 20.43 -9.58 -2.52
C VAL A 230 21.84 -10.04 -2.86
N TYR A 231 22.74 -9.08 -3.05
CA TYR A 231 24.12 -9.32 -3.48
C TYR A 231 24.98 -8.09 -3.20
N SER A 232 26.27 -8.32 -2.96
CA SER A 232 27.27 -7.27 -2.86
C SER A 232 28.48 -7.62 -3.74
N GLU A 233 28.80 -6.72 -4.66
CA GLU A 233 29.99 -6.80 -5.50
C GLU A 233 31.20 -6.19 -4.78
N GLY A 234 32.27 -6.97 -4.62
CA GLY A 234 33.52 -6.52 -4.01
C GLY A 234 33.49 -6.26 -2.49
N GLY A 235 32.29 -6.21 -1.87
CA GLY A 235 32.12 -6.00 -0.42
C GLY A 235 31.77 -7.27 0.37
N PRO A 236 31.51 -7.12 1.68
CA PRO A 236 30.94 -8.16 2.54
C PRO A 236 29.66 -8.74 1.95
N LYS A 237 29.41 -10.02 2.20
CA LYS A 237 28.22 -10.70 1.69
C LYS A 237 27.01 -10.36 2.57
N PRO A 238 25.87 -9.96 1.98
CA PRO A 238 24.67 -9.65 2.73
C PRO A 238 24.27 -10.79 3.66
N GLU A 239 23.75 -10.48 4.84
CA GLU A 239 23.21 -11.46 5.79
C GLU A 239 21.85 -11.02 6.33
N ARG A 240 21.02 -11.97 6.75
CA ARG A 240 19.79 -11.74 7.55
C ARG A 240 18.71 -10.87 6.88
N ASN A 241 18.76 -10.71 5.57
CA ASN A 241 17.69 -10.03 4.81
C ASN A 241 16.41 -10.87 4.73
N ILE A 242 15.26 -10.20 4.80
CA ILE A 242 13.93 -10.79 4.63
C ILE A 242 13.32 -10.27 3.32
N VAL A 243 12.97 -11.18 2.43
CA VAL A 243 12.26 -10.92 1.17
C VAL A 243 10.88 -11.56 1.29
N GLU A 244 9.86 -10.75 1.57
CA GLU A 244 8.52 -11.25 1.86
C GLU A 244 7.39 -10.57 1.09
N ASP A 245 6.33 -11.29 0.78
CA ASP A 245 5.09 -10.74 0.20
C ASP A 245 5.31 -9.95 -1.12
N ASN A 246 6.39 -10.21 -1.87
CA ASN A 246 6.67 -9.50 -3.12
C ASN A 246 6.09 -10.26 -4.33
N ILE A 247 5.75 -9.50 -5.36
CA ILE A 247 5.34 -10.02 -6.66
C ILE A 247 6.41 -9.65 -7.69
N CYS A 248 7.14 -10.63 -8.20
CA CYS A 248 8.22 -10.44 -9.17
C CYS A 248 7.90 -11.16 -10.48
N TYR A 249 7.72 -10.43 -11.57
CA TYR A 249 7.36 -11.07 -12.84
C TYR A 249 7.88 -10.40 -14.09
N SER A 250 8.00 -11.16 -15.17
CA SER A 250 8.49 -10.64 -16.45
C SER A 250 9.82 -9.89 -16.32
N ASN A 251 10.69 -10.27 -15.38
CA ASN A 251 12.03 -9.68 -15.29
C ASN A 251 12.98 -10.42 -16.26
N GLY A 252 13.93 -9.69 -16.83
CA GLY A 252 14.68 -10.11 -18.01
C GLY A 252 13.85 -10.19 -19.29
N SER A 253 12.58 -9.73 -19.28
CA SER A 253 11.68 -9.75 -20.46
C SER A 253 12.05 -8.70 -21.50
N LEU A 254 12.78 -7.66 -21.08
CA LEU A 254 13.31 -6.65 -21.96
C LEU A 254 14.38 -7.31 -22.84
N ASP A 255 13.95 -7.80 -24.01
CA ASP A 255 14.69 -8.60 -25.02
C ASP A 255 15.91 -7.87 -25.62
N TYR A 256 16.34 -6.77 -25.01
CA TYR A 256 17.36 -5.85 -25.50
C TYR A 256 18.79 -6.39 -25.39
N GLY A 257 19.00 -7.65 -24.98
CA GLY A 257 20.32 -8.24 -24.73
C GLY A 257 20.66 -9.45 -25.60
N VAL A 258 19.73 -9.97 -26.42
CA VAL A 258 20.03 -11.11 -27.29
C VAL A 258 20.88 -10.62 -28.47
N GLY A 259 22.20 -10.80 -28.38
CA GLY A 259 23.15 -10.53 -29.46
C GLY A 259 24.13 -9.37 -29.26
N ASP A 260 24.18 -8.74 -28.07
CA ASP A 260 25.21 -7.72 -27.78
C ASP A 260 26.57 -8.37 -27.46
N PRO A 261 27.62 -8.16 -28.28
CA PRO A 261 28.95 -8.73 -28.05
C PRO A 261 29.71 -8.12 -26.86
N VAL A 262 29.28 -6.97 -26.32
CA VAL A 262 29.91 -6.29 -25.17
C VAL A 262 29.49 -6.94 -23.83
N TYR A 263 28.27 -7.46 -23.76
CA TYR A 263 27.72 -8.12 -22.57
C TYR A 263 27.46 -9.60 -22.83
N ASN A 264 28.53 -10.36 -23.08
CA ASN A 264 28.50 -11.81 -23.34
C ASN A 264 28.18 -12.66 -22.07
N TRP A 265 27.43 -12.12 -21.11
CA TRP A 265 27.15 -12.74 -19.81
C TRP A 265 25.83 -13.54 -19.77
N GLY A 266 25.20 -13.74 -20.93
CA GLY A 266 23.99 -14.55 -21.08
C GLY A 266 22.70 -13.89 -20.61
N ARG A 267 21.60 -14.65 -20.67
CA ARG A 267 20.27 -14.24 -20.19
C ARG A 267 20.32 -13.98 -18.70
N THR A 268 19.87 -12.81 -18.24
CA THR A 268 19.82 -12.46 -16.82
C THR A 268 18.43 -11.93 -16.51
N GLY A 269 17.69 -12.62 -15.63
CA GLY A 269 16.27 -12.33 -15.45
C GLY A 269 15.65 -13.19 -14.37
N ASP A 270 16.32 -13.31 -13.23
CA ASP A 270 15.76 -14.01 -12.09
C ASP A 270 14.70 -13.13 -11.44
N GLY A 271 13.58 -13.71 -11.00
CA GLY A 271 12.58 -12.97 -10.24
C GLY A 271 13.14 -12.50 -8.89
N ILE A 272 13.68 -13.44 -8.12
CA ILE A 272 14.36 -13.18 -6.84
C ILE A 272 15.69 -13.93 -6.81
N GLN A 273 16.76 -13.21 -6.53
CA GLN A 273 18.11 -13.76 -6.42
C GLN A 273 18.73 -13.44 -5.06
N ILE A 274 19.22 -14.47 -4.37
CA ILE A 274 20.11 -14.35 -3.21
C ILE A 274 21.50 -14.87 -3.64
N SER A 275 22.42 -13.96 -3.90
CA SER A 275 23.70 -14.28 -4.55
C SER A 275 24.91 -13.99 -3.67
N GLY A 276 26.03 -14.66 -3.96
CA GLY A 276 27.34 -14.36 -3.38
C GLY A 276 27.65 -15.07 -2.07
N GLY A 277 26.81 -16.01 -1.61
CA GLY A 277 27.09 -16.85 -0.44
C GLY A 277 26.85 -16.21 0.92
N GLY A 278 26.04 -15.16 0.99
CA GLY A 278 25.48 -14.60 2.24
C GLY A 278 24.69 -15.64 3.05
N ARG A 279 24.24 -15.31 4.26
CA ARG A 279 23.53 -16.28 5.12
C ARG A 279 22.32 -15.75 5.85
N ASP A 280 21.52 -16.68 6.37
CA ASP A 280 20.39 -16.42 7.27
C ASP A 280 19.27 -15.59 6.63
N HIS A 281 19.15 -15.65 5.30
CA HIS A 281 18.09 -14.96 4.57
C HIS A 281 16.76 -15.71 4.68
N ILE A 282 15.66 -14.96 4.69
CA ILE A 282 14.31 -15.51 4.64
C ILE A 282 13.65 -15.03 3.35
N VAL A 283 13.20 -15.95 2.51
CA VAL A 283 12.45 -15.68 1.28
C VAL A 283 11.08 -16.34 1.43
N ARG A 284 10.02 -15.56 1.67
CA ARG A 284 8.70 -16.13 1.98
C ARG A 284 7.51 -15.41 1.37
N ASN A 285 6.40 -16.10 1.16
CA ASN A 285 5.16 -15.49 0.64
C ASN A 285 5.32 -14.71 -0.67
N ASN A 286 6.35 -14.98 -1.47
CA ASN A 286 6.52 -14.27 -2.73
C ASN A 286 5.77 -15.00 -3.85
N ILE A 287 5.22 -14.22 -4.80
CA ILE A 287 4.69 -14.71 -6.06
C ILE A 287 5.68 -14.35 -7.16
N VAL A 288 6.20 -15.35 -7.87
CA VAL A 288 7.30 -15.18 -8.80
C VAL A 288 7.04 -15.90 -10.12
N TYR A 289 6.71 -15.16 -11.18
CA TYR A 289 6.23 -15.79 -12.41
C TYR A 289 6.73 -15.13 -13.69
N ASP A 290 6.74 -15.87 -14.80
CA ASP A 290 7.11 -15.34 -16.13
C ASP A 290 8.46 -14.61 -16.22
N ASN A 291 9.37 -14.83 -15.27
CA ASN A 291 10.70 -14.27 -15.34
C ASN A 291 11.54 -15.04 -16.37
N MET A 292 12.44 -14.35 -17.06
CA MET A 292 13.23 -14.92 -18.17
C MET A 292 14.07 -16.12 -17.72
N ASN A 293 14.54 -16.11 -16.47
CA ASN A 293 15.39 -17.15 -15.91
C ASN A 293 14.69 -17.90 -14.75
N TRP A 294 15.35 -18.02 -13.60
CA TRP A 294 14.82 -18.68 -12.41
C TRP A 294 13.74 -17.84 -11.77
N GLY A 295 12.74 -18.50 -11.16
CA GLY A 295 11.84 -17.80 -10.24
C GLY A 295 12.64 -17.28 -9.04
N ILE A 296 13.04 -18.21 -8.17
CA ILE A 296 13.85 -17.92 -6.98
C ILE A 296 15.17 -18.69 -7.08
N ARG A 297 16.31 -17.98 -7.01
CA ARG A 297 17.64 -18.60 -6.98
C ARG A 297 18.43 -18.18 -5.76
N VAL A 298 18.91 -19.15 -4.99
CA VAL A 298 19.57 -18.90 -3.70
C VAL A 298 20.88 -19.67 -3.62
N SER A 299 21.98 -18.93 -3.55
CA SER A 299 23.33 -19.42 -3.25
C SER A 299 23.75 -19.16 -1.79
N GLY A 300 22.88 -18.53 -1.00
CA GLY A 300 23.12 -18.24 0.40
C GLY A 300 22.97 -19.46 1.31
N ARG A 301 23.65 -19.42 2.46
CA ARG A 301 23.69 -20.48 3.47
C ARG A 301 22.66 -20.28 4.57
N ASN A 302 22.17 -21.36 5.16
CA ASN A 302 21.20 -21.33 6.26
C ASN A 302 19.98 -20.45 5.95
N CYS A 303 19.55 -20.43 4.68
CA CYS A 303 18.39 -19.65 4.26
C CYS A 303 17.11 -20.45 4.48
N LEU A 304 16.00 -19.75 4.70
CA LEU A 304 14.66 -20.31 4.71
C LEU A 304 13.89 -19.80 3.49
N ILE A 305 13.46 -20.72 2.63
CA ILE A 305 12.62 -20.44 1.47
C ILE A 305 11.28 -21.11 1.73
N VAL A 306 10.26 -20.34 2.13
CA VAL A 306 9.01 -20.90 2.65
C VAL A 306 7.75 -20.24 2.09
N ASN A 307 6.73 -21.02 1.74
CA ASN A 307 5.43 -20.47 1.29
C ASN A 307 5.53 -19.53 0.07
N ASN A 308 6.41 -19.80 -0.89
CA ASN A 308 6.46 -19.04 -2.15
C ASN A 308 5.70 -19.76 -3.26
N THR A 309 5.20 -19.01 -4.24
CA THR A 309 4.59 -19.56 -5.47
C THR A 309 5.39 -19.12 -6.69
N SER A 310 6.00 -20.09 -7.37
CA SER A 310 6.78 -19.86 -8.60
C SER A 310 6.12 -20.53 -9.80
N TYR A 311 5.77 -19.75 -10.82
CA TYR A 311 5.01 -20.24 -11.97
C TYR A 311 5.58 -19.79 -13.32
N HIS A 312 5.73 -20.71 -14.28
CA HIS A 312 6.06 -20.39 -15.68
C HIS A 312 7.34 -19.55 -15.93
N ASN A 313 8.29 -19.58 -15.00
CA ASN A 313 9.61 -18.97 -15.19
C ASN A 313 10.45 -19.76 -16.22
N GLY A 314 11.45 -19.11 -16.85
CA GLY A 314 12.26 -19.70 -17.92
C GLY A 314 13.13 -20.89 -17.52
N TYR A 315 13.66 -20.92 -16.30
CA TYR A 315 14.36 -22.07 -15.72
C TYR A 315 13.49 -22.74 -14.65
N GLN A 316 14.05 -23.09 -13.49
CA GLN A 316 13.29 -23.61 -12.36
C GLN A 316 12.60 -22.49 -11.58
N GLY A 317 11.45 -22.81 -10.97
CA GLY A 317 10.79 -21.91 -10.05
C GLY A 317 11.56 -21.74 -8.74
N LEU A 318 12.33 -22.75 -8.31
CA LEU A 318 13.28 -22.66 -7.20
C LEU A 318 14.61 -23.34 -7.53
N TYR A 319 15.73 -22.66 -7.28
CA TYR A 319 17.07 -23.21 -7.41
C TYR A 319 17.89 -22.94 -6.15
N LEU A 320 18.21 -23.98 -5.38
CA LEU A 320 19.11 -23.94 -4.24
C LEU A 320 20.44 -24.62 -4.58
N TYR A 321 21.55 -23.91 -4.45
CA TYR A 321 22.89 -24.48 -4.64
C TYR A 321 23.26 -25.48 -3.52
N ASP A 322 24.19 -26.39 -3.82
CA ASP A 322 24.70 -27.41 -2.89
C ASP A 322 25.39 -26.84 -1.64
N ASP A 323 25.44 -27.65 -0.58
CA ASP A 323 26.16 -27.45 0.68
C ASP A 323 25.85 -26.13 1.41
N ASN A 324 24.61 -25.66 1.29
CA ASN A 324 24.17 -24.42 1.90
C ASN A 324 23.47 -24.58 3.25
N ASN A 325 23.05 -25.79 3.65
CA ASN A 325 22.25 -26.01 4.87
C ASN A 325 20.96 -25.14 4.89
N SER A 326 20.40 -24.87 3.71
CA SER A 326 19.16 -24.09 3.57
C SER A 326 17.93 -25.01 3.59
N THR A 327 16.76 -24.45 3.88
CA THR A 327 15.48 -25.18 3.90
C THR A 327 14.52 -24.62 2.85
N ALA A 328 13.95 -25.49 2.01
CA ALA A 328 12.79 -25.20 1.18
C ALA A 328 11.55 -25.88 1.78
N ARG A 329 10.49 -25.12 2.08
CA ARG A 329 9.26 -25.65 2.68
C ARG A 329 7.98 -25.00 2.17
N ASN A 330 6.89 -25.75 2.06
CA ASN A 330 5.57 -25.22 1.69
C ASN A 330 5.55 -24.42 0.37
N ASN A 331 6.50 -24.60 -0.54
CA ASN A 331 6.53 -23.83 -1.77
C ASN A 331 5.70 -24.54 -2.87
N ILE A 332 5.05 -23.75 -3.72
CA ILE A 332 4.50 -24.22 -4.99
C ILE A 332 5.45 -23.82 -6.10
N SER A 333 5.87 -24.78 -6.91
CA SER A 333 6.62 -24.53 -8.15
C SER A 333 6.03 -25.35 -9.28
N LEU A 334 5.35 -24.68 -10.23
CA LEU A 334 4.58 -25.31 -11.30
C LEU A 334 4.83 -24.66 -12.67
N GLU A 335 4.74 -25.47 -13.72
CA GLU A 335 4.87 -25.08 -15.14
C GLU A 335 6.12 -24.27 -15.53
N ASN A 336 7.15 -24.27 -14.69
CA ASN A 336 8.42 -23.62 -15.01
C ASN A 336 9.15 -24.38 -16.14
N LYS A 337 9.70 -23.65 -17.11
CA LYS A 337 10.07 -24.17 -18.44
C LYS A 337 11.30 -25.08 -18.45
N GLY A 338 12.21 -24.95 -17.48
CA GLY A 338 13.43 -25.78 -17.42
C GLY A 338 14.27 -25.72 -18.70
N GLN A 339 14.60 -24.50 -19.16
CA GLN A 339 15.41 -24.28 -20.37
C GLN A 339 16.86 -24.81 -20.25
N ASP A 340 17.54 -24.97 -21.39
CA ASP A 340 18.97 -25.31 -21.52
C ASP A 340 19.44 -26.56 -20.75
N GLY A 341 18.58 -27.58 -20.65
CA GLY A 341 18.91 -28.87 -20.04
C GLY A 341 18.84 -28.89 -18.51
N TYR A 342 18.33 -27.82 -17.89
CA TYR A 342 18.05 -27.76 -16.46
C TYR A 342 16.73 -28.48 -16.12
N PRO A 343 16.68 -29.38 -15.12
CA PRO A 343 15.47 -30.13 -14.77
C PRO A 343 14.35 -29.18 -14.31
N GLY A 344 13.09 -29.50 -14.64
CA GLY A 344 11.93 -28.65 -14.39
C GLY A 344 11.53 -28.48 -12.90
N GLN A 345 10.65 -27.51 -12.64
CA GLN A 345 10.13 -27.04 -11.34
C GLN A 345 11.16 -26.59 -10.30
N MET A 346 12.14 -27.42 -9.95
CA MET A 346 13.10 -27.11 -8.89
C MET A 346 14.48 -27.74 -9.11
N TYR A 347 15.48 -27.20 -8.43
CA TYR A 347 16.74 -27.89 -8.11
C TYR A 347 17.06 -27.63 -6.63
N ILE A 348 17.23 -28.71 -5.86
CA ILE A 348 17.66 -28.64 -4.47
C ILE A 348 19.00 -29.36 -4.37
N GLY A 349 20.08 -28.59 -4.30
CA GLY A 349 21.43 -29.14 -4.14
C GLY A 349 21.58 -29.94 -2.85
N ALA A 350 22.54 -30.87 -2.85
CA ALA A 350 22.87 -31.72 -1.71
C ALA A 350 23.17 -30.87 -0.46
N GLY A 351 22.86 -31.41 0.72
CA GLY A 351 23.07 -30.70 2.00
C GLY A 351 22.01 -29.65 2.35
N ASN A 352 20.98 -29.48 1.53
CA ASN A 352 19.78 -28.70 1.86
C ASN A 352 18.63 -29.61 2.32
N THR A 353 17.66 -29.03 3.03
CA THR A 353 16.40 -29.68 3.42
C THR A 353 15.28 -29.26 2.49
N SER A 354 14.47 -30.23 2.03
CA SER A 354 13.24 -30.01 1.28
C SER A 354 12.12 -30.80 1.92
N ASP A 355 11.01 -30.15 2.27
CA ASP A 355 9.83 -30.83 2.80
C ASP A 355 8.52 -30.04 2.54
N HIS A 356 7.40 -30.76 2.38
CA HIS A 356 6.07 -30.18 2.15
C HIS A 356 5.98 -29.19 0.99
N ASN A 357 6.83 -29.30 -0.04
CA ASN A 357 6.70 -28.52 -1.26
C ASN A 357 5.87 -29.27 -2.31
N SER A 358 5.42 -28.58 -3.37
CA SER A 358 4.61 -29.20 -4.42
C SER A 358 5.27 -30.43 -5.03
N TRP A 359 6.60 -30.41 -5.19
CA TRP A 359 7.37 -31.55 -5.70
C TRP A 359 7.57 -32.68 -4.68
N ASP A 360 7.58 -32.39 -3.37
CA ASP A 360 7.68 -33.42 -2.32
C ASP A 360 6.35 -34.18 -2.20
N LEU A 361 5.24 -33.49 -2.45
CA LEU A 361 3.87 -34.03 -2.37
C LEU A 361 3.32 -34.50 -3.73
N ALA A 362 4.12 -34.47 -4.79
CA ALA A 362 3.73 -34.81 -6.16
C ALA A 362 2.50 -34.05 -6.68
N ILE A 363 2.33 -32.79 -6.25
CA ILE A 363 1.29 -31.88 -6.75
C ILE A 363 1.76 -31.32 -8.09
N SER A 364 1.14 -31.79 -9.18
CA SER A 364 1.41 -31.29 -10.55
C SER A 364 0.45 -30.19 -11.00
N ASP A 365 -0.65 -30.00 -10.28
CA ASP A 365 -1.66 -28.98 -10.52
C ASP A 365 -2.20 -28.49 -9.17
N ALA A 366 -1.94 -27.22 -8.84
CA ALA A 366 -2.41 -26.60 -7.60
C ALA A 366 -3.85 -26.11 -7.70
N ARG A 367 -4.53 -26.26 -8.84
CA ARG A 367 -5.89 -25.75 -9.09
C ARG A 367 -6.00 -24.27 -8.72
N PHE A 368 -5.19 -23.46 -9.38
CA PHE A 368 -5.26 -22.00 -9.24
C PHE A 368 -6.56 -21.46 -9.82
N VAL A 369 -7.10 -20.37 -9.25
CA VAL A 369 -8.33 -19.72 -9.73
C VAL A 369 -8.20 -19.34 -11.22
N ASP A 370 -7.13 -18.65 -11.61
CA ASP A 370 -6.81 -18.38 -13.01
C ASP A 370 -5.31 -18.08 -13.20
N ALA A 371 -4.50 -19.14 -13.34
CA ALA A 371 -3.06 -19.00 -13.54
C ALA A 371 -2.70 -18.20 -14.81
N SER A 372 -3.55 -18.23 -15.85
CA SER A 372 -3.29 -17.49 -17.11
C SER A 372 -3.38 -15.98 -16.95
N ARG A 373 -4.07 -15.53 -15.89
CA ARG A 373 -4.18 -14.13 -15.48
C ARG A 373 -3.35 -13.81 -14.24
N ALA A 374 -2.41 -14.69 -13.87
CA ALA A 374 -1.60 -14.60 -12.66
C ALA A 374 -2.41 -14.55 -11.35
N ASP A 375 -3.60 -15.16 -11.34
CA ASP A 375 -4.40 -15.38 -10.13
C ASP A 375 -4.06 -16.75 -9.55
N PHE A 376 -3.07 -16.77 -8.66
CA PHE A 376 -2.53 -17.97 -8.02
C PHE A 376 -3.23 -18.32 -6.70
N ARG A 377 -4.40 -17.73 -6.41
CA ARG A 377 -5.24 -18.20 -5.31
C ARG A 377 -5.69 -19.63 -5.57
N LEU A 378 -5.90 -20.40 -4.52
CA LEU A 378 -6.29 -21.81 -4.61
C LEU A 378 -7.81 -21.95 -4.80
N GLN A 379 -8.25 -22.87 -5.65
CA GLN A 379 -9.64 -23.31 -5.72
C GLN A 379 -9.97 -24.25 -4.55
N GLN A 380 -11.26 -24.39 -4.22
CA GLN A 380 -11.74 -25.14 -3.04
C GLN A 380 -11.29 -26.61 -2.97
N ASP A 381 -11.04 -27.23 -4.11
CA ASP A 381 -10.61 -28.63 -4.21
C ASP A 381 -9.10 -28.75 -4.49
N SER A 382 -8.33 -27.67 -4.31
CA SER A 382 -6.89 -27.67 -4.50
C SER A 382 -6.17 -28.68 -3.61
N PRO A 383 -5.25 -29.50 -4.16
CA PRO A 383 -4.41 -30.39 -3.36
C PRO A 383 -3.31 -29.64 -2.57
N ALA A 384 -3.17 -28.33 -2.77
CA ALA A 384 -2.24 -27.51 -2.00
C ALA A 384 -2.83 -27.04 -0.65
N ILE A 385 -4.16 -27.17 -0.48
CA ILE A 385 -4.86 -26.80 0.75
C ILE A 385 -4.54 -27.81 1.86
N ASP A 386 -4.32 -27.32 3.08
CA ASP A 386 -4.11 -28.09 4.30
C ASP A 386 -2.99 -29.15 4.19
N SER A 387 -2.02 -28.92 3.31
CA SER A 387 -0.97 -29.89 2.96
C SER A 387 0.43 -29.47 3.39
N GLY A 388 0.56 -28.26 3.93
CA GLY A 388 1.81 -27.67 4.40
C GLY A 388 2.07 -27.90 5.89
N SER A 389 3.27 -27.52 6.31
CA SER A 389 3.75 -27.58 7.70
C SER A 389 3.78 -26.20 8.35
N GLY A 390 3.36 -26.09 9.61
CA GLY A 390 3.48 -24.85 10.37
C GLY A 390 4.91 -24.50 10.82
N ASP A 391 5.89 -25.38 10.60
CA ASP A 391 7.27 -25.14 11.04
C ASP A 391 7.92 -23.97 10.30
N ARG A 392 8.05 -22.84 11.01
CA ARG A 392 8.60 -21.56 10.52
C ARG A 392 7.82 -20.96 9.32
N ALA A 393 6.59 -21.40 9.10
CA ALA A 393 5.68 -20.76 8.17
C ALA A 393 5.28 -19.36 8.70
N PRO A 394 5.02 -18.38 7.82
CA PRO A 394 4.53 -17.08 8.25
C PRO A 394 3.12 -17.19 8.83
N ALA A 395 2.79 -16.30 9.77
CA ALA A 395 1.47 -16.24 10.41
C ALA A 395 0.38 -15.69 9.49
N TRP A 396 0.77 -15.03 8.41
CA TRP A 396 -0.12 -14.38 7.44
C TRP A 396 0.30 -14.76 6.03
N ASP A 397 -0.65 -14.90 5.12
CA ASP A 397 -0.39 -15.06 3.68
C ASP A 397 -0.12 -13.71 2.99
N ILE A 398 0.11 -13.72 1.69
CA ILE A 398 0.40 -12.52 0.90
C ILE A 398 -0.76 -11.50 0.86
N GLU A 399 -2.00 -11.93 1.09
CA GLU A 399 -3.20 -11.07 1.13
C GLU A 399 -3.54 -10.59 2.55
N GLY A 400 -2.79 -11.07 3.56
CA GLY A 400 -3.02 -10.78 4.97
C GLY A 400 -4.05 -11.68 5.64
N ASN A 401 -4.35 -12.85 5.07
CA ASN A 401 -5.17 -13.89 5.70
C ASN A 401 -4.35 -14.66 6.76
N VAL A 402 -4.98 -15.05 7.87
CA VAL A 402 -4.34 -15.83 8.95
C VAL A 402 -3.97 -17.22 8.45
N ARG A 403 -2.81 -17.74 8.88
CA ARG A 403 -2.44 -19.14 8.71
C ARG A 403 -2.33 -19.91 10.04
N PRO A 404 -2.82 -21.17 10.12
CA PRO A 404 -3.65 -21.83 9.13
C PRO A 404 -5.09 -21.31 9.20
N ALA A 405 -5.78 -21.21 8.06
CA ALA A 405 -7.21 -20.99 8.00
C ALA A 405 -7.99 -22.32 8.10
N GLY A 406 -7.40 -23.40 7.59
CA GLY A 406 -7.94 -24.76 7.64
C GLY A 406 -7.31 -25.64 8.72
N ALA A 407 -7.22 -26.94 8.44
CA ALA A 407 -6.61 -27.93 9.33
C ALA A 407 -5.07 -27.82 9.40
N ALA A 408 -4.43 -27.29 8.37
CA ALA A 408 -2.99 -27.07 8.30
C ALA A 408 -2.68 -25.84 7.42
N TRP A 409 -1.39 -25.53 7.24
CA TRP A 409 -0.98 -24.42 6.38
C TRP A 409 -1.13 -24.84 4.94
N ASP A 410 -1.50 -23.92 4.07
CA ASP A 410 -1.47 -24.19 2.65
C ASP A 410 -0.06 -24.08 2.08
N LEU A 411 0.18 -24.80 0.99
CA LEU A 411 1.36 -24.56 0.16
C LEU A 411 1.19 -23.23 -0.60
N GLY A 412 2.32 -22.58 -0.89
CA GLY A 412 2.35 -21.37 -1.69
C GLY A 412 2.09 -20.09 -0.91
N ALA A 413 1.92 -19.00 -1.64
CA ALA A 413 1.90 -17.63 -1.11
C ALA A 413 0.52 -17.23 -0.56
N HIS A 414 -0.54 -17.88 -1.04
CA HIS A 414 -1.91 -17.70 -0.58
C HIS A 414 -2.30 -18.76 0.45
N GLU A 415 -3.20 -18.39 1.36
CA GLU A 415 -3.95 -19.30 2.21
C GLU A 415 -5.40 -19.29 1.72
N PHE A 416 -5.95 -20.47 1.51
CA PHE A 416 -7.34 -20.69 1.20
C PHE A 416 -8.19 -20.51 2.45
N ALA A 417 -8.57 -19.26 2.70
CA ALA A 417 -9.72 -18.94 3.54
C ALA A 417 -10.98 -19.13 2.68
N GLY A 418 -11.45 -20.37 2.51
CA GLY A 418 -12.52 -20.70 1.56
C GLY A 418 -13.68 -19.72 1.57
N GLU A 419 -14.20 -19.37 0.37
CA GLU A 419 -15.06 -18.20 0.09
C GLU A 419 -15.47 -17.39 1.34
N SER A 420 -14.52 -16.59 1.85
CA SER A 420 -14.90 -15.49 2.73
C SER A 420 -15.65 -14.51 1.85
N SER A 421 -16.97 -14.56 1.92
CA SER A 421 -17.86 -13.56 1.33
C SER A 421 -17.38 -12.19 1.82
N VAL A 422 -16.67 -11.45 0.96
CA VAL A 422 -16.18 -10.12 1.29
C VAL A 422 -17.40 -9.28 1.64
N ALA A 423 -17.48 -8.79 2.88
CA ALA A 423 -18.53 -7.85 3.25
C ALA A 423 -18.37 -6.56 2.44
N GLU A 424 -19.28 -6.28 1.50
CA GLU A 424 -19.32 -5.06 0.70
C GLU A 424 -20.75 -4.64 0.34
N ILE A 425 -20.91 -3.38 -0.07
CA ILE A 425 -22.16 -2.86 -0.64
C ILE A 425 -22.12 -3.15 -2.14
N VAL A 426 -23.07 -3.96 -2.60
CA VAL A 426 -23.19 -4.37 -4.00
C VAL A 426 -23.99 -3.35 -4.82
N ASP A 427 -25.02 -2.76 -4.23
CA ASP A 427 -25.85 -1.75 -4.89
C ASP A 427 -26.58 -0.86 -3.86
N ILE A 428 -26.93 0.34 -4.31
CA ILE A 428 -27.88 1.26 -3.63
C ILE A 428 -28.98 1.57 -4.63
N ARG A 429 -30.24 1.28 -4.33
CA ARG A 429 -31.37 1.52 -5.24
C ARG A 429 -32.37 2.49 -4.63
N LEU A 430 -32.87 3.39 -5.48
CA LEU A 430 -34.04 4.20 -5.19
C LEU A 430 -35.23 3.67 -5.98
N LYS A 431 -36.36 3.45 -5.30
CA LYS A 431 -37.64 3.10 -5.93
C LYS A 431 -38.71 4.07 -5.48
N ASN A 432 -39.58 4.51 -6.39
CA ASN A 432 -40.81 5.20 -6.02
C ASN A 432 -41.77 4.17 -5.42
N ILE A 433 -42.42 4.49 -4.30
CA ILE A 433 -43.36 3.56 -3.64
C ILE A 433 -44.53 3.14 -4.54
N ASP A 434 -44.87 3.96 -5.55
CA ASP A 434 -46.00 3.73 -6.47
C ASP A 434 -45.56 3.22 -7.86
N GLN A 435 -44.27 2.95 -8.09
CA GLN A 435 -43.75 2.50 -9.39
C GLN A 435 -42.69 1.40 -9.25
N THR A 436 -42.60 0.53 -10.26
CA THR A 436 -41.69 -0.63 -10.25
C THR A 436 -40.30 -0.36 -10.85
N ASP A 437 -40.04 0.84 -11.38
CA ASP A 437 -38.85 1.11 -12.20
C ASP A 437 -37.74 1.89 -11.47
N HIS A 438 -36.51 1.70 -11.94
CA HIS A 438 -35.32 2.40 -11.48
C HIS A 438 -35.38 3.90 -11.81
N LEU A 439 -35.15 4.74 -10.80
CA LEU A 439 -35.17 6.19 -10.95
C LEU A 439 -33.78 6.77 -11.24
N THR A 440 -33.68 7.63 -12.25
CA THR A 440 -32.51 8.50 -12.48
C THR A 440 -32.75 9.93 -11.99
N ALA A 441 -33.99 10.26 -11.60
CA ALA A 441 -34.35 11.55 -11.03
C ALA A 441 -35.44 11.39 -9.95
N ALA A 442 -35.45 12.29 -8.98
CA ALA A 442 -36.42 12.36 -7.88
C ALA A 442 -37.04 13.76 -7.80
N ILE A 443 -38.14 13.89 -7.06
CA ILE A 443 -38.85 15.15 -6.81
C ILE A 443 -39.05 15.28 -5.28
N PRO A 444 -38.86 16.47 -4.69
CA PRO A 444 -39.20 16.74 -3.30
C PRO A 444 -40.67 16.40 -2.96
N GLY A 445 -40.93 16.01 -1.71
CA GLY A 445 -42.27 15.71 -1.21
C GLY A 445 -42.79 14.31 -1.52
N VAL A 446 -42.11 13.55 -2.39
CA VAL A 446 -42.45 12.17 -2.78
C VAL A 446 -41.70 11.16 -1.92
N TRP A 447 -42.37 10.06 -1.58
CA TRP A 447 -41.79 8.94 -0.83
C TRP A 447 -41.07 7.95 -1.73
N TYR A 448 -39.92 7.47 -1.26
CA TYR A 448 -39.07 6.52 -1.96
C TYR A 448 -38.59 5.43 -1.00
N ASP A 449 -38.37 4.23 -1.52
CA ASP A 449 -37.65 3.17 -0.82
C ASP A 449 -36.17 3.23 -1.22
N LEU A 450 -35.29 3.35 -0.21
CA LEU A 450 -33.84 3.25 -0.35
C LEU A 450 -33.41 1.83 0.03
N GLU A 451 -33.01 1.03 -0.96
CA GLU A 451 -32.56 -0.34 -0.78
C GLU A 451 -31.04 -0.43 -0.90
N LEU A 452 -30.39 -1.09 0.06
CA LEU A 452 -29.00 -1.51 0.00
C LEU A 452 -28.95 -3.02 -0.23
N SER A 453 -28.13 -3.45 -1.18
CA SER A 453 -27.78 -4.87 -1.37
C SER A 453 -26.34 -5.09 -0.95
N PHE A 454 -26.08 -6.20 -0.30
CA PHE A 454 -24.78 -6.54 0.27
C PHE A 454 -24.30 -7.90 -0.23
N SER A 455 -23.00 -8.11 -0.13
CA SER A 455 -22.40 -9.43 -0.02
C SER A 455 -21.72 -9.52 1.35
N GLY A 456 -21.45 -10.74 1.83
CA GLY A 456 -20.80 -10.95 3.12
C GLY A 456 -21.57 -10.47 4.35
N TRP A 457 -22.90 -10.58 4.31
CA TRP A 457 -23.82 -10.12 5.37
C TRP A 457 -23.36 -10.43 6.80
N ASP A 458 -22.83 -11.64 7.04
CA ASP A 458 -22.43 -12.09 8.37
C ASP A 458 -21.21 -11.36 8.95
N ASP A 459 -20.42 -10.65 8.15
CA ASP A 459 -19.30 -9.83 8.63
C ASP A 459 -19.68 -8.34 8.80
N ILE A 460 -20.93 -7.96 8.50
CA ILE A 460 -21.39 -6.56 8.58
C ILE A 460 -21.85 -6.23 10.01
N SER A 461 -21.35 -5.12 10.55
CA SER A 461 -21.82 -4.54 11.82
C SER A 461 -22.79 -3.38 11.57
N TYR A 462 -22.42 -2.46 10.66
CA TYR A 462 -23.23 -1.32 10.23
C TYR A 462 -23.01 -1.04 8.74
N ALA A 463 -24.01 -0.50 8.05
CA ALA A 463 -23.85 0.16 6.76
C ALA A 463 -24.27 1.62 6.91
N ASN A 464 -23.36 2.55 6.64
CA ASN A 464 -23.62 3.97 6.76
C ASN A 464 -23.73 4.61 5.38
N VAL A 465 -24.74 5.46 5.17
CA VAL A 465 -25.05 6.16 3.92
C VAL A 465 -25.10 7.66 4.17
N TRP A 466 -24.19 8.40 3.55
CA TRP A 466 -24.21 9.87 3.49
C TRP A 466 -24.93 10.30 2.24
N VAL A 467 -25.94 11.15 2.40
CA VAL A 467 -26.70 11.74 1.30
C VAL A 467 -26.37 13.22 1.26
N ASN A 468 -25.67 13.69 0.21
CA ASN A 468 -25.22 15.07 0.13
C ASN A 468 -25.46 15.68 -1.24
N HIS A 469 -25.81 16.97 -1.28
CA HIS A 469 -25.87 17.73 -2.52
C HIS A 469 -24.44 17.94 -3.05
N SER A 470 -24.25 17.82 -4.37
CA SER A 470 -22.95 17.90 -5.07
C SER A 470 -22.13 19.16 -4.78
N THR A 471 -22.79 20.27 -4.44
CA THR A 471 -22.13 21.54 -4.13
C THR A 471 -21.80 21.74 -2.65
N ASN A 472 -22.07 20.75 -1.79
CA ASN A 472 -21.81 20.85 -0.35
C ASN A 472 -20.46 20.23 0.03
N SER A 473 -19.59 21.01 0.65
CA SER A 473 -18.27 20.56 1.15
C SER A 473 -18.23 20.28 2.66
N GLU A 474 -19.34 20.50 3.38
CA GLU A 474 -19.43 20.32 4.84
C GLU A 474 -20.33 19.12 5.22
N GLY A 475 -19.98 18.44 6.32
CA GLY A 475 -20.63 17.21 6.82
C GLY A 475 -20.72 16.07 5.80
N THR A 476 -19.59 15.76 5.13
CA THR A 476 -19.41 14.68 4.14
C THR A 476 -18.69 13.49 4.77
N VAL A 477 -18.61 12.36 4.05
CA VAL A 477 -17.77 11.20 4.46
C VAL A 477 -16.33 11.62 4.78
N ALA A 478 -15.79 12.58 4.04
CA ALA A 478 -14.40 13.04 4.14
C ALA A 478 -14.11 13.87 5.41
N ASN A 479 -15.12 14.55 5.99
CA ASN A 479 -14.91 15.38 7.18
C ASN A 479 -15.53 14.83 8.48
N ARG A 480 -16.10 13.61 8.44
CA ARG A 480 -16.52 12.77 9.59
C ARG A 480 -17.07 13.57 10.80
N GLY A 481 -18.05 14.45 10.56
CA GLY A 481 -18.70 15.24 11.61
C GLY A 481 -18.56 16.77 11.48
N GLY A 482 -18.42 17.32 10.26
CA GLY A 482 -18.63 18.75 10.02
C GLY A 482 -20.06 19.19 10.37
N ARG A 483 -20.33 20.52 10.38
CA ARG A 483 -21.69 21.02 10.65
C ARG A 483 -22.69 20.46 9.62
N PHE A 484 -23.81 19.96 10.10
CA PHE A 484 -24.90 19.42 9.28
C PHE A 484 -25.82 20.56 8.83
N PHE A 485 -26.12 20.60 7.53
CA PHE A 485 -27.03 21.56 6.94
C PHE A 485 -28.26 20.83 6.38
N ALA A 486 -29.41 21.15 6.96
CA ALA A 486 -30.74 20.64 6.63
C ALA A 486 -31.20 20.82 5.17
N ALA A 487 -30.43 21.50 4.32
CA ALA A 487 -30.77 21.68 2.91
C ALA A 487 -29.84 20.87 1.98
N SER A 488 -28.80 20.22 2.52
CA SER A 488 -27.68 19.76 1.70
C SER A 488 -26.88 18.55 2.20
N ASN A 489 -27.13 17.98 3.39
CA ASN A 489 -26.50 16.73 3.83
C ASN A 489 -27.20 15.98 4.98
N TYR A 490 -27.21 14.65 4.90
CA TYR A 490 -27.79 13.72 5.89
C TYR A 490 -26.94 12.45 6.04
N VAL A 491 -27.12 11.73 7.16
CA VAL A 491 -26.53 10.40 7.39
C VAL A 491 -27.60 9.43 7.85
N MET A 492 -27.65 8.27 7.19
CA MET A 492 -28.42 7.09 7.57
C MET A 492 -27.46 5.97 7.95
N SER A 493 -27.79 5.20 8.98
CA SER A 493 -27.02 4.04 9.42
C SER A 493 -27.94 2.85 9.63
N TYR A 494 -27.69 1.79 8.88
CA TYR A 494 -28.34 0.49 9.02
C TYR A 494 -27.48 -0.36 9.94
N SER A 495 -27.91 -0.58 11.19
CA SER A 495 -27.25 -1.52 12.10
C SER A 495 -27.73 -2.93 11.80
N ILE A 496 -26.90 -3.71 11.11
CA ILE A 496 -27.18 -5.13 10.85
C ILE A 496 -27.08 -5.94 12.15
N SER A 497 -26.18 -5.53 13.05
CA SER A 497 -25.94 -6.21 14.33
C SER A 497 -27.08 -6.09 15.35
N THR A 498 -27.88 -5.02 15.28
CA THR A 498 -28.97 -4.76 16.24
C THR A 498 -30.35 -4.70 15.58
N ASP A 499 -30.41 -4.97 14.27
CA ASP A 499 -31.61 -4.84 13.44
C ASP A 499 -32.32 -3.49 13.63
N ALA A 500 -31.55 -2.40 13.57
CA ALA A 500 -32.03 -1.04 13.83
C ALA A 500 -31.52 -0.04 12.78
N ILE A 501 -32.31 1.00 12.51
CA ILE A 501 -31.91 2.15 11.70
C ILE A 501 -31.69 3.38 12.56
N TRP A 502 -30.66 4.15 12.22
CA TRP A 502 -30.32 5.42 12.86
C TRP A 502 -30.15 6.51 11.82
N ALA A 503 -30.53 7.74 12.14
CA ALA A 503 -30.18 8.89 11.33
C ALA A 503 -29.81 10.09 12.21
N CYS A 504 -29.00 11.01 11.67
CA CYS A 504 -28.58 12.22 12.38
C CYS A 504 -29.27 13.45 11.76
N GLU A 505 -30.06 14.17 12.55
CA GLU A 505 -30.89 15.29 12.07
C GLU A 505 -30.64 16.63 12.79
N THR A 506 -29.77 16.70 13.80
CA THR A 506 -29.57 17.94 14.59
C THR A 506 -28.25 18.63 14.27
N GLU A 507 -28.31 19.93 13.94
CA GLU A 507 -27.14 20.78 13.78
C GLU A 507 -26.25 20.73 15.03
N GLY A 508 -25.02 20.20 14.90
CA GLY A 508 -24.03 20.15 15.98
C GLY A 508 -24.12 18.94 16.94
N SER A 509 -24.95 17.93 16.68
CA SER A 509 -24.95 16.68 17.48
C SER A 509 -23.88 15.70 17.01
N SER A 510 -23.17 15.07 17.96
CA SER A 510 -22.26 13.93 17.74
C SER A 510 -22.85 12.59 18.19
N GLN A 511 -24.10 12.57 18.67
CA GLN A 511 -24.80 11.36 19.09
C GLN A 511 -26.06 11.14 18.24
N GLY A 512 -26.24 9.90 17.77
CA GLY A 512 -27.45 9.49 17.06
C GLY A 512 -28.65 9.57 17.99
N VAL A 513 -29.69 10.28 17.56
CA VAL A 513 -30.95 10.40 18.28
C VAL A 513 -32.03 9.76 17.41
N ASN A 514 -33.00 9.07 18.01
CA ASN A 514 -34.20 8.61 17.30
C ASN A 514 -34.88 9.78 16.60
N VAL A 515 -35.27 9.56 15.35
CA VAL A 515 -35.76 10.62 14.49
C VAL A 515 -37.29 10.67 14.50
N THR A 516 -37.82 11.80 14.95
CA THR A 516 -39.02 12.39 14.33
C THR A 516 -38.73 13.87 14.02
N GLY A 517 -38.55 14.14 12.71
CA GLY A 517 -38.81 15.37 11.97
C GLY A 517 -38.38 16.72 12.55
N THR A 518 -37.42 17.38 11.89
CA THR A 518 -37.48 18.85 11.73
C THR A 518 -36.70 19.46 10.56
N LEU A 519 -35.87 18.73 9.79
CA LEU A 519 -34.92 19.38 8.89
C LEU A 519 -34.62 18.56 7.60
N GLY A 520 -35.37 18.83 6.54
CA GLY A 520 -35.06 18.58 5.11
C GLY A 520 -35.10 17.15 4.53
N LEU A 521 -35.01 16.10 5.35
CA LEU A 521 -35.24 14.70 5.00
C LEU A 521 -36.25 14.11 6.00
N TYR A 522 -37.03 13.10 5.59
CA TYR A 522 -37.83 12.31 6.52
C TYR A 522 -37.59 10.83 6.23
N ILE A 523 -37.33 10.04 7.27
CA ILE A 523 -37.21 8.58 7.21
C ILE A 523 -38.35 8.01 8.05
N ASP A 524 -39.13 7.10 7.48
CA ASP A 524 -40.24 6.46 8.19
C ASP A 524 -39.79 5.12 8.77
N ASP A 525 -39.93 4.94 10.08
CA ASP A 525 -39.70 3.69 10.80
C ASP A 525 -40.99 3.10 11.39
N ASP A 526 -42.16 3.70 11.15
CA ASP A 526 -43.43 3.17 11.62
C ASP A 526 -43.89 1.96 10.76
N ALA A 527 -44.65 1.04 11.38
CA ALA A 527 -45.44 -0.01 10.71
C ALA A 527 -44.70 -0.98 9.75
N GLY A 528 -43.38 -1.19 9.89
CA GLY A 528 -42.63 -2.19 9.11
C GLY A 528 -42.04 -1.66 7.79
N GLU A 529 -41.91 -0.33 7.66
CA GLU A 529 -41.34 0.34 6.49
C GLU A 529 -39.80 0.37 6.48
N TYR A 530 -39.18 -0.09 7.58
CA TYR A 530 -37.82 -0.55 7.64
C TYR A 530 -37.77 -2.08 7.62
N ARG A 531 -36.94 -2.66 6.75
CA ARG A 531 -36.73 -4.12 6.66
C ARG A 531 -35.27 -4.48 6.45
N GLN A 532 -34.80 -5.49 7.17
CA GLN A 532 -33.57 -6.22 6.86
C GLN A 532 -33.90 -7.67 6.49
N ASN A 533 -33.19 -8.22 5.51
CA ASN A 533 -33.31 -9.62 5.13
C ASN A 533 -31.91 -10.22 4.91
N SER A 534 -31.47 -11.05 5.85
CA SER A 534 -30.17 -11.72 5.80
C SER A 534 -30.08 -12.77 4.69
N ALA A 535 -31.19 -13.40 4.31
CA ALA A 535 -31.23 -14.37 3.21
C ALA A 535 -31.08 -13.69 1.84
N GLU A 536 -31.65 -12.49 1.69
CA GLU A 536 -31.51 -11.66 0.49
C GLU A 536 -30.31 -10.71 0.55
N GLN A 537 -29.58 -10.72 1.66
CA GLN A 537 -28.50 -9.79 2.00
C GLN A 537 -28.84 -8.34 1.65
N CYS A 538 -29.99 -7.84 2.13
CA CYS A 538 -30.43 -6.48 1.84
C CYS A 538 -31.05 -5.76 3.05
N ALA A 539 -30.97 -4.43 3.03
CA ALA A 539 -31.64 -3.56 3.98
C ALA A 539 -32.39 -2.45 3.22
N CYS A 540 -33.55 -2.05 3.72
CA CYS A 540 -34.39 -1.05 3.07
C CYS A 540 -35.01 -0.13 4.11
N ALA A 541 -35.07 1.16 3.80
CA ALA A 541 -35.83 2.14 4.57
C ALA A 541 -36.57 3.09 3.63
N ARG A 542 -37.76 3.51 4.06
CA ARG A 542 -38.51 4.54 3.36
C ARG A 542 -37.98 5.92 3.72
N PHE A 543 -37.78 6.75 2.72
CA PHE A 543 -37.32 8.12 2.90
C PHE A 543 -37.96 9.09 1.90
N ARG A 544 -37.95 10.38 2.21
CA ARG A 544 -38.30 11.46 1.28
C ARG A 544 -37.46 12.71 1.51
N TRP A 545 -37.19 13.45 0.43
CA TRP A 545 -36.76 14.84 0.54
C TRP A 545 -37.95 15.73 0.90
N LEU A 546 -37.76 16.69 1.80
CA LEU A 546 -38.78 17.69 2.10
C LEU A 546 -38.78 18.81 1.04
N ASP A 547 -39.87 19.58 0.97
CA ASP A 547 -40.09 20.63 -0.05
C ASP A 547 -39.00 21.71 -0.11
N GLY A 548 -38.21 21.88 0.96
CA GLY A 548 -37.08 22.81 1.02
C GLY A 548 -35.74 22.25 0.55
N ALA A 549 -35.68 21.00 0.08
CA ALA A 549 -34.45 20.37 -0.41
C ALA A 549 -33.94 21.05 -1.70
N ARG A 550 -32.62 21.24 -1.79
CA ARG A 550 -31.99 21.89 -2.95
C ARG A 550 -32.08 20.99 -4.19
N SER A 551 -32.59 21.53 -5.30
CA SER A 551 -32.55 20.86 -6.61
C SER A 551 -31.12 20.75 -7.16
N GLY A 552 -30.85 19.67 -7.89
CA GLY A 552 -29.56 19.34 -8.50
C GLY A 552 -29.09 17.94 -8.14
N VAL A 553 -27.83 17.62 -8.43
CA VAL A 553 -27.24 16.30 -8.18
C VAL A 553 -27.03 16.07 -6.67
N TRP A 554 -27.56 14.96 -6.17
CA TRP A 554 -27.29 14.42 -4.84
C TRP A 554 -26.53 13.10 -4.95
N SER A 555 -25.52 12.91 -4.10
CA SER A 555 -24.72 11.69 -4.02
C SER A 555 -25.08 10.90 -2.76
N PHE A 556 -25.29 9.60 -2.93
CA PHE A 556 -25.42 8.58 -1.90
C PHE A 556 -24.07 7.89 -1.76
N ASN A 557 -23.34 8.21 -0.70
CA ASN A 557 -22.00 7.75 -0.42
C ASN A 557 -22.05 6.81 0.77
N ALA A 558 -21.81 5.51 0.56
CA ALA A 558 -22.00 4.49 1.57
C ALA A 558 -20.79 3.59 1.78
N TYR A 559 -20.59 3.12 3.01
CA TYR A 559 -19.61 2.09 3.35
C TYR A 559 -20.14 1.20 4.47
N ILE A 560 -19.57 -0.01 4.58
CA ILE A 560 -19.82 -0.93 5.69
C ILE A 560 -18.74 -0.76 6.76
N VAL A 561 -19.15 -0.86 8.01
CA VAL A 561 -18.28 -1.16 9.15
C VAL A 561 -18.42 -2.66 9.42
N LYS A 562 -17.32 -3.39 9.29
CA LYS A 562 -17.24 -4.83 9.59
C LYS A 562 -17.29 -5.09 11.09
N LYS A 563 -17.62 -6.31 11.51
CA LYS A 563 -17.63 -6.71 12.93
C LYS A 563 -16.27 -6.55 13.61
N ASN A 564 -15.18 -6.63 12.84
CA ASN A 564 -13.82 -6.37 13.31
C ASN A 564 -13.46 -4.87 13.44
N GLY A 565 -14.39 -3.96 13.10
CA GLY A 565 -14.22 -2.50 13.18
C GLY A 565 -13.55 -1.86 11.96
N GLN A 566 -13.21 -2.62 10.91
CA GLN A 566 -12.70 -2.08 9.66
C GLN A 566 -13.83 -1.54 8.78
N ASN A 567 -13.55 -0.47 8.02
CA ASN A 567 -14.50 0.07 7.05
C ASN A 567 -14.18 -0.45 5.64
N THR A 568 -15.20 -0.68 4.82
CA THR A 568 -15.04 -0.98 3.39
C THR A 568 -14.74 0.27 2.58
N THR A 569 -14.36 0.08 1.31
CA THR A 569 -14.32 1.14 0.31
C THR A 569 -15.69 1.80 0.17
N LEU A 570 -15.68 3.09 -0.19
CA LEU A 570 -16.89 3.86 -0.44
C LEU A 570 -17.58 3.40 -1.73
N PHE A 571 -18.86 3.07 -1.64
CA PHE A 571 -19.77 2.94 -2.77
C PHE A 571 -20.52 4.25 -2.97
N SER A 572 -20.57 4.75 -4.21
CA SER A 572 -21.20 6.04 -4.52
C SER A 572 -22.22 5.90 -5.64
N LYS A 573 -23.38 6.53 -5.48
CA LYS A 573 -24.42 6.63 -6.52
C LYS A 573 -25.04 8.02 -6.55
N GLU A 574 -25.27 8.57 -7.74
CA GLU A 574 -25.83 9.91 -7.91
C GLU A 574 -27.29 9.87 -8.39
N ILE A 575 -28.08 10.83 -7.92
CA ILE A 575 -29.48 11.02 -8.30
C ILE A 575 -29.72 12.52 -8.52
N GLU A 576 -30.39 12.86 -9.62
CA GLU A 576 -30.81 14.25 -9.89
C GLU A 576 -32.12 14.56 -9.15
N LEU A 577 -32.12 15.56 -8.25
CA LEU A 577 -33.34 16.06 -7.61
C LEU A 577 -33.89 17.25 -8.41
N GLN A 578 -35.06 17.08 -9.02
CA GLN A 578 -35.72 18.12 -9.81
C GLN A 578 -36.35 19.19 -8.89
N SER A 579 -36.64 20.38 -9.43
CA SER A 579 -37.42 21.40 -8.71
C SER A 579 -38.83 20.89 -8.43
N ALA A 580 -39.40 21.25 -7.28
CA ALA A 580 -40.78 20.90 -6.93
C ALA A 580 -41.76 21.30 -8.06
N LEU A 581 -42.72 20.42 -8.35
CA LEU A 581 -43.84 20.76 -9.23
C LEU A 581 -44.65 21.85 -8.55
N ALA A 582 -44.98 22.90 -9.29
CA ALA A 582 -45.83 23.97 -8.80
C ALA A 582 -47.29 23.46 -8.69
N ASP A 583 -47.60 22.73 -7.63
CA ASP A 583 -48.99 22.56 -7.19
C ASP A 583 -49.09 22.36 -5.68
N ASP A 584 -49.95 23.19 -5.07
CA ASP A 584 -50.15 23.40 -3.63
C ASP A 584 -51.06 22.32 -3.04
N THR A 585 -50.51 21.24 -2.47
CA THR A 585 -51.07 20.63 -1.23
C THR A 585 -50.13 19.57 -0.64
N PRO A 586 -49.71 19.69 0.64
CA PRO A 586 -49.00 18.60 1.34
C PRO A 586 -49.98 17.43 1.61
N PRO A 587 -49.61 16.17 1.33
CA PRO A 587 -50.38 15.03 1.83
C PRO A 587 -50.34 14.99 3.36
N SER A 588 -51.46 14.60 3.99
CA SER A 588 -51.62 14.60 5.44
C SER A 588 -50.64 13.65 6.14
N LYS A 589 -50.04 14.14 7.23
CA LYS A 589 -49.20 13.38 8.17
C LYS A 589 -49.95 12.12 8.68
N PRO A 590 -49.36 10.92 8.68
CA PRO A 590 -49.90 9.80 9.44
C PRO A 590 -49.96 10.18 10.93
N GLN A 591 -51.01 9.74 11.63
CA GLN A 591 -51.22 10.05 13.03
C GLN A 591 -50.30 9.21 13.93
N ASN A 592 -49.52 9.87 14.80
CA ASN A 592 -48.70 9.28 15.85
C ASN A 592 -49.42 8.14 16.60
N VAL A 593 -48.78 6.97 16.77
CA VAL A 593 -49.21 5.98 17.79
C VAL A 593 -48.02 5.21 18.42
N ASN A 594 -47.75 5.52 19.69
CA ASN A 594 -47.14 4.70 20.77
C ASN A 594 -45.90 3.82 20.49
N VAL A 595 -44.74 4.32 20.89
CA VAL A 595 -43.53 3.51 21.14
C VAL A 595 -43.61 2.86 22.53
N MET A 596 -43.62 1.52 22.58
CA MET A 596 -43.35 0.75 23.78
C MET A 596 -41.85 0.41 23.79
N PHE A 597 -41.07 1.01 24.70
CA PHE A 597 -39.66 0.70 24.87
C PHE A 597 -39.50 -0.62 25.63
N ILE A 598 -38.81 -1.60 25.03
CA ILE A 598 -38.21 -2.71 25.77
C ILE A 598 -36.69 -2.60 25.56
N LYS A 599 -35.97 -2.25 26.64
CA LYS A 599 -34.54 -2.60 26.80
C LYS A 599 -34.47 -4.04 27.33
N PRO A 600 -33.38 -4.81 27.14
CA PRO A 600 -32.16 -4.58 26.36
C PRO A 600 -32.15 -5.31 25.02
#